data_AF-A0A8T4W4S2-F1
#
_entry.id   AF-A0A8T4W4S2-F1
#
_cell.length_a   1.000
_cell.length_b   1.000
_cell.length_c   1.000
_cell.angle_alpha   90.00
_cell.angle_beta   90.00
_cell.angle_gamma   90.00
#
_symmetry.space_group_name_H-M   'P 1'
#
loop_
_entity.id
_entity.type
_entity.pdbx_description
1 polymer ?
#
loop_
_entity_poly.entity_id
_entity_poly.type
_entity_poly.pdbx_seq_one_letter_code
_entity_poly.pdbx_strand_id
1 'polypeptide(L)'
;MSKIKGLSAERIATRLLESRGFSILSTNFDIMDGEKKVAEIDIIAKDDDENMFAVEVKAGKGDVNAIRQTYGNAKLAGYKPMLICKEFSDESARIASEKLHVTVLELSEYHLLLEPEELEHIVKKCVEEVFETHGFLPYTVVLEEKDKELLHLISTSSRFK
;
A
#
# COMPACT_ATOMS: atom_id res chain seq x y z
N MET A 1 -2.44 13.89 -7.76
CA MET A 1 -2.53 12.65 -6.95
C MET A 1 -2.75 13.03 -5.49
N SER A 2 -3.60 12.31 -4.75
CA SER A 2 -3.89 12.63 -3.35
C SER A 2 -2.66 12.35 -2.47
N LYS A 3 -2.26 13.33 -1.67
CA LYS A 3 -1.13 13.26 -0.71
C LYS A 3 -1.23 12.06 0.26
N ILE A 4 -2.47 11.58 0.50
CA ILE A 4 -2.78 10.45 1.39
C ILE A 4 -2.30 9.11 0.79
N LYS A 5 -2.34 8.93 -0.54
CA LYS A 5 -1.92 7.68 -1.20
C LYS A 5 -0.38 7.50 -1.22
N GLY A 6 0.38 8.59 -1.28
CA GLY A 6 1.85 8.54 -1.21
C GLY A 6 2.34 8.08 0.16
N LEU A 7 1.81 8.70 1.22
CA LEU A 7 2.15 8.37 2.62
C LEU A 7 1.87 6.91 2.99
N SER A 8 0.85 6.28 2.41
CA SER A 8 0.59 4.85 2.64
C SER A 8 1.62 3.95 1.97
N ALA A 9 2.08 4.30 0.77
CA ALA A 9 3.04 3.49 0.01
C ALA A 9 4.43 3.53 0.66
N GLU A 10 4.92 4.71 1.06
CA GLU A 10 6.19 4.87 1.79
C GLU A 10 6.21 4.07 3.11
N ARG A 11 5.10 4.09 3.85
CA ARG A 11 4.98 3.33 5.10
C ARG A 11 5.03 1.82 4.87
N ILE A 12 4.41 1.33 3.79
CA ILE A 12 4.47 -0.10 3.42
C ILE A 12 5.89 -0.45 2.99
N ALA A 13 6.52 0.37 2.16
CA ALA A 13 7.89 0.21 1.72
C ALA A 13 8.89 0.19 2.88
N THR A 14 8.70 1.05 3.89
CA THR A 14 9.51 1.07 5.12
C THR A 14 9.44 -0.28 5.83
N ARG A 15 8.23 -0.78 6.09
CA ARG A 15 8.03 -2.09 6.76
C ARG A 15 8.58 -3.27 5.94
N LEU A 16 8.48 -3.18 4.62
CA LEU A 16 9.03 -4.16 3.70
C LEU A 16 10.56 -4.24 3.77
N LEU A 17 11.20 -3.08 3.84
CA LEU A 17 12.65 -2.98 3.95
C LEU A 17 13.10 -3.52 5.31
N GLU A 18 12.45 -3.11 6.39
CA GLU A 18 12.71 -3.61 7.74
C GLU A 18 12.55 -5.13 7.83
N SER A 19 11.48 -5.70 7.23
CA SER A 19 11.28 -7.16 7.23
C SER A 19 12.33 -7.93 6.42
N ARG A 20 13.07 -7.25 5.54
CA ARG A 20 14.19 -7.79 4.76
C ARG A 20 15.57 -7.48 5.34
N GLY A 21 15.62 -6.98 6.59
CA GLY A 21 16.88 -6.73 7.30
C GLY A 21 17.47 -5.33 7.06
N PHE A 22 16.76 -4.43 6.38
CA PHE A 22 17.25 -3.06 6.22
C PHE A 22 16.93 -2.22 7.46
N SER A 23 17.90 -1.38 7.85
CA SER A 23 17.70 -0.32 8.82
C SER A 23 17.31 0.98 8.11
N ILE A 24 16.23 1.62 8.55
CA ILE A 24 15.75 2.88 8.00
C ILE A 24 16.44 4.05 8.72
N LEU A 25 17.21 4.84 7.99
CA LEU A 25 18.02 5.93 8.54
C LEU A 25 17.33 7.29 8.42
N SER A 26 16.59 7.50 7.33
CA SER A 26 15.84 8.73 7.09
C SER A 26 14.70 8.48 6.12
N THR A 27 13.65 9.29 6.22
CA THR A 27 12.57 9.38 5.23
C THR A 27 12.41 10.82 4.78
N ASN A 28 11.97 11.07 3.54
CA ASN A 28 11.86 12.42 2.95
C ASN A 28 13.18 13.19 3.05
N PHE A 29 14.26 12.60 2.55
CA PHE A 29 15.61 13.13 2.63
C PHE A 29 15.88 14.14 1.51
N ASP A 30 16.11 15.40 1.89
CA ASP A 30 16.46 16.45 0.94
C ASP A 30 17.96 16.44 0.62
N ILE A 31 18.28 16.35 -0.67
CA ILE A 31 19.64 16.55 -1.16
C ILE A 31 19.84 18.06 -1.40
N MET A 32 20.73 18.66 -0.62
CA MET A 32 21.02 20.09 -0.64
C MET A 32 22.36 20.39 -1.33
N ASP A 33 22.38 21.40 -2.19
CA ASP A 33 23.60 22.06 -2.69
C ASP A 33 23.59 23.52 -2.20
N GLY A 34 24.30 23.77 -1.10
CA GLY A 34 24.17 24.98 -0.31
C GLY A 34 22.77 25.10 0.31
N GLU A 35 22.08 26.20 0.00
CA GLU A 35 20.70 26.44 0.48
C GLU A 35 19.62 25.93 -0.50
N LYS A 36 20.01 25.36 -1.64
CA LYS A 36 19.07 24.89 -2.66
C LYS A 36 18.85 23.39 -2.56
N LYS A 37 17.58 22.99 -2.47
CA LYS A 37 17.17 21.60 -2.66
C LYS A 37 17.34 21.21 -4.12
N VAL A 38 18.17 20.21 -4.39
CA VAL A 38 18.46 19.70 -5.74
C VAL A 38 17.59 18.49 -6.05
N ALA A 39 17.35 17.64 -5.05
CA ALA A 39 16.54 16.44 -5.19
C ALA A 39 15.99 16.01 -3.82
N GLU A 40 15.12 15.01 -3.85
CA GLU A 40 14.53 14.36 -2.68
C GLU A 40 14.67 12.85 -2.86
N ILE A 41 14.90 12.15 -1.76
CA ILE A 41 14.88 10.69 -1.70
C ILE A 41 13.84 10.29 -0.65
N ASP A 42 12.90 9.42 -1.03
CA ASP A 42 11.82 8.99 -0.14
C ASP A 42 12.37 8.30 1.12
N ILE A 43 13.34 7.38 0.96
CA ILE A 43 13.91 6.61 2.06
C ILE A 43 15.43 6.42 1.89
N ILE A 44 16.19 6.66 2.96
CA ILE A 44 17.58 6.22 3.09
C ILE A 44 17.61 4.96 3.96
N ALA A 45 18.09 3.86 3.39
CA ALA A 45 18.13 2.56 4.05
C ALA A 45 19.54 1.97 4.03
N LYS A 46 19.85 1.12 5.01
CA LYS A 46 21.13 0.42 5.13
C LYS A 46 20.89 -1.08 5.28
N ASP A 47 21.58 -1.92 4.51
CA ASP A 47 21.51 -3.38 4.65
C ASP A 47 22.46 -3.90 5.75
N ASP A 48 22.41 -5.21 6.01
CA ASP A 48 23.27 -5.90 6.99
C ASP A 48 24.77 -5.84 6.63
N ASP A 49 25.10 -5.62 5.35
CA ASP A 49 26.46 -5.47 4.83
C ASP A 49 26.95 -4.00 4.86
N GLU A 50 26.24 -3.12 5.59
CA GLU A 50 26.54 -1.69 5.72
C GLU A 50 26.46 -0.90 4.40
N ASN A 51 25.81 -1.44 3.36
CA ASN A 51 25.59 -0.71 2.12
C ASN A 51 24.44 0.28 2.28
N MET A 52 24.68 1.52 1.83
CA MET A 52 23.69 2.59 1.84
C MET A 52 22.88 2.60 0.54
N PHE A 53 21.57 2.70 0.67
CA PHE A 53 20.62 2.76 -0.43
C PHE A 53 19.82 4.06 -0.39
N ALA A 54 19.67 4.66 -1.57
CA ALA A 54 18.69 5.70 -1.84
C ALA A 54 17.48 5.04 -2.51
N VAL A 55 16.36 5.01 -1.80
CA VAL A 55 15.17 4.28 -2.19
C VAL A 55 14.08 5.25 -2.63
N GLU A 56 13.56 5.03 -3.84
CA GLU A 56 12.35 5.68 -4.35
C GLU A 56 11.18 4.71 -4.21
N VAL A 57 10.00 5.21 -3.86
CA VAL A 57 8.79 4.41 -3.66
C VAL A 57 7.70 4.85 -4.64
N LYS A 58 7.25 3.90 -5.47
CA LYS A 58 6.17 4.12 -6.43
C LYS A 58 5.00 3.19 -6.12
N ALA A 59 3.83 3.78 -5.86
CA ALA A 59 2.62 3.00 -5.54
C ALA A 59 2.14 2.12 -6.72
N GLY A 60 2.46 2.50 -7.96
CA GLY A 60 2.07 1.79 -9.17
C GLY A 60 3.24 1.08 -9.84
N LYS A 61 3.14 0.90 -11.17
CA LYS A 61 4.19 0.27 -11.97
C LYS A 61 5.44 1.16 -12.07
N GLY A 62 6.61 0.54 -12.03
CA GLY A 62 7.91 1.19 -12.27
C GLY A 62 8.16 1.41 -13.75
N ASP A 63 8.20 2.67 -14.18
CA ASP A 63 8.51 3.06 -15.57
C ASP A 63 9.99 3.47 -15.73
N VAL A 64 10.42 3.66 -16.98
CA VAL A 64 11.80 4.09 -17.30
C VAL A 64 12.17 5.41 -16.61
N ASN A 65 11.20 6.32 -16.43
CA ASN A 65 11.44 7.61 -15.78
C ASN A 65 11.73 7.44 -14.29
N ALA A 66 10.95 6.61 -13.58
CA ALA A 66 11.17 6.28 -12.19
C ALA A 66 12.55 5.64 -11.98
N ILE A 67 12.96 4.73 -12.87
CA ILE A 67 14.30 4.13 -12.84
C ILE A 67 15.39 5.19 -13.00
N ARG A 68 15.26 6.10 -13.97
CA ARG A 68 16.24 7.17 -14.19
C ARG A 68 16.30 8.16 -13.03
N GLN A 69 15.15 8.52 -12.46
CA GLN A 69 15.06 9.39 -11.28
C GLN A 69 15.75 8.75 -10.08
N THR A 70 15.41 7.49 -9.80
CA THR A 70 16.04 6.70 -8.72
C THR A 70 17.56 6.68 -8.88
N TYR A 71 18.05 6.36 -10.08
CA TYR A 71 19.48 6.37 -10.39
C TYR A 71 20.11 7.75 -10.18
N GLY A 72 19.50 8.80 -10.73
CA GLY A 72 20.01 10.17 -10.63
C GLY A 72 20.12 10.64 -9.19
N ASN A 73 19.05 10.48 -8.41
CA ASN A 73 18.99 10.92 -7.01
C ASN A 73 19.98 10.12 -6.15
N ALA A 74 20.06 8.80 -6.35
CA ALA A 74 21.04 7.96 -5.65
C ALA A 74 22.48 8.37 -5.95
N LYS A 75 22.79 8.70 -7.22
CA LYS A 75 24.12 9.17 -7.61
C LYS A 75 24.47 10.51 -6.97
N LEU A 76 23.53 11.44 -6.88
CA LEU A 76 23.73 12.72 -6.20
C LEU A 76 24.03 12.53 -4.69
N ALA A 77 23.41 11.53 -4.06
CA ALA A 77 23.63 11.21 -2.66
C ALA A 77 24.82 10.27 -2.38
N GLY A 78 25.40 9.66 -3.42
CA GLY A 78 26.50 8.69 -3.28
C GLY A 78 26.07 7.30 -2.77
N TYR A 79 24.81 6.94 -2.94
CA TYR A 79 24.23 5.68 -2.46
C TYR A 79 23.84 4.73 -3.61
N LYS A 80 23.56 3.47 -3.28
CA LYS A 80 23.06 2.48 -4.25
C LYS A 80 21.58 2.80 -4.58
N PRO A 81 21.19 2.83 -5.86
CA PRO A 81 19.81 3.11 -6.24
C PRO A 81 18.90 1.89 -6.00
N MET A 82 17.74 2.13 -5.40
CA MET A 82 16.69 1.14 -5.25
C MET A 82 15.31 1.72 -5.57
N LEU A 83 14.51 1.02 -6.37
CA LEU A 83 13.12 1.37 -6.63
C LEU A 83 12.21 0.31 -6.01
N ILE A 84 11.23 0.72 -5.23
CA ILE A 84 10.14 -0.12 -4.77
C ILE A 84 8.89 0.21 -5.59
N CYS A 85 8.34 -0.76 -6.30
CA CYS A 85 7.13 -0.57 -7.13
C CYS A 85 6.27 -1.83 -7.19
N LYS A 86 5.05 -1.78 -7.75
CA LYS A 86 4.18 -2.96 -7.87
C LYS A 86 4.77 -4.04 -8.80
N GLU A 87 5.16 -3.61 -9.99
CA GLU A 87 5.79 -4.40 -11.06
C GLU A 87 6.39 -3.43 -12.09
N PHE A 88 7.14 -3.90 -13.07
CA PHE A 88 7.58 -3.06 -14.19
C PHE A 88 6.41 -2.62 -15.09
N SER A 89 6.49 -1.41 -15.68
CA SER A 89 5.48 -0.94 -16.64
C SER A 89 5.53 -1.73 -17.95
N ASP A 90 6.74 -2.07 -18.39
CA ASP A 90 7.06 -2.74 -19.64
C ASP A 90 8.50 -3.27 -19.60
N GLU A 91 8.87 -4.00 -20.65
CA GLU A 91 10.20 -4.57 -20.83
C GLU A 91 11.31 -3.51 -20.93
N SER A 92 11.01 -2.31 -21.42
CA SER A 92 12.01 -1.22 -21.50
C SER A 92 12.41 -0.72 -20.12
N ALA A 93 11.46 -0.68 -19.16
CA ALA A 93 11.74 -0.34 -17.77
C ALA A 93 12.69 -1.36 -17.11
N ARG A 94 12.47 -2.66 -17.36
CA ARG A 94 13.35 -3.75 -16.88
C ARG A 94 14.77 -3.65 -17.46
N ILE A 95 14.88 -3.46 -18.78
CA ILE A 95 16.18 -3.28 -19.43
C ILE A 95 16.91 -2.03 -18.89
N ALA A 96 16.16 -0.95 -18.62
CA ALA A 96 16.74 0.26 -18.05
C ALA A 96 17.28 0.05 -16.63
N SER A 97 16.57 -0.69 -15.78
CA SER A 97 17.02 -0.97 -14.41
C SER A 97 18.30 -1.80 -14.39
N GLU A 98 18.39 -2.80 -15.25
CA GLU A 98 19.59 -3.63 -15.41
C GLU A 98 20.80 -2.80 -15.86
N LYS A 99 20.63 -1.96 -16.89
CA LYS A 99 21.71 -1.11 -17.43
C LYS A 99 22.19 -0.04 -16.45
N LEU A 100 21.29 0.47 -15.61
CA LEU A 100 21.62 1.51 -14.63
C LEU A 100 21.96 0.93 -13.25
N HIS A 101 21.95 -0.40 -13.11
CA HIS A 101 22.16 -1.12 -11.86
C HIS A 101 21.24 -0.63 -10.73
N VAL A 102 19.97 -0.36 -11.07
CA VAL A 102 18.93 -0.01 -10.10
C VAL A 102 18.32 -1.30 -9.57
N THR A 103 18.44 -1.52 -8.26
CA THR A 103 17.77 -2.65 -7.60
C THR A 103 16.28 -2.38 -7.58
N VAL A 104 15.47 -3.28 -8.15
CA VAL A 104 14.01 -3.14 -8.12
C VAL A 104 13.44 -4.19 -7.18
N LEU A 105 12.69 -3.73 -6.18
CA LEU A 105 11.89 -4.57 -5.31
C LEU A 105 10.43 -4.46 -5.71
N GLU A 106 9.94 -5.52 -6.33
CA GLU A 106 8.53 -5.61 -6.69
C GLU A 106 7.68 -5.97 -5.47
N LEU A 107 6.62 -5.20 -5.25
CA LEU A 107 5.62 -5.41 -4.20
C LEU A 107 4.58 -6.47 -4.59
N SER A 108 4.68 -7.08 -5.77
CA SER A 108 3.78 -8.13 -6.27
C SER A 108 3.62 -9.32 -5.30
N GLU A 109 4.60 -9.58 -4.43
CA GLU A 109 4.49 -10.62 -3.38
C GLU A 109 3.72 -10.17 -2.13
N TYR A 110 3.56 -8.87 -1.92
CA TYR A 110 2.84 -8.28 -0.79
C TYR A 110 1.51 -7.74 -1.31
N HIS A 111 0.44 -8.53 -1.16
CA HIS A 111 -0.95 -8.21 -1.54
C HIS A 111 -1.56 -7.01 -0.76
N LEU A 112 -0.71 -6.07 -0.30
CA LEU A 112 -1.00 -4.95 0.59
C LEU A 112 -1.22 -3.62 -0.14
N LEU A 113 -0.94 -3.54 -1.44
CA LEU A 113 -1.33 -2.40 -2.27
C LEU A 113 -2.56 -2.78 -3.10
N LEU A 114 -3.69 -2.90 -2.39
CA LEU A 114 -4.98 -3.06 -3.03
C LEU A 114 -5.24 -1.84 -3.91
N GLU A 115 -5.56 -2.08 -5.17
CA GLU A 115 -6.15 -1.01 -5.98
C GLU A 115 -7.45 -0.54 -5.29
N PRO A 116 -7.89 0.72 -5.47
CA PRO A 116 -9.14 1.21 -4.88
C PRO A 116 -10.32 0.26 -5.08
N GLU A 117 -10.38 -0.39 -6.23
CA GLU A 117 -11.39 -1.37 -6.61
C GLU A 117 -11.30 -2.67 -5.77
N GLU A 118 -10.09 -3.13 -5.46
CA GLU A 118 -9.86 -4.32 -4.61
C GLU A 118 -10.15 -4.00 -3.14
N LEU A 119 -9.81 -2.79 -2.68
CA LEU A 119 -10.17 -2.33 -1.34
C LEU A 119 -11.69 -2.19 -1.19
N GLU A 120 -12.36 -1.58 -2.18
CA GLU A 120 -13.82 -1.51 -2.22
C GLU A 120 -14.43 -2.92 -2.14
N HIS A 121 -13.89 -3.85 -2.91
CA HIS A 121 -14.33 -5.24 -2.90
C HIS A 121 -14.16 -5.89 -1.52
N ILE A 122 -13.01 -5.74 -0.89
CA ILE A 122 -12.72 -6.31 0.44
C ILE A 122 -13.63 -5.70 1.49
N VAL A 123 -13.76 -4.37 1.54
CA VAL A 123 -14.63 -3.68 2.50
C VAL A 123 -16.07 -4.14 2.30
N LYS A 124 -16.55 -4.20 1.06
CA LYS A 124 -17.90 -4.68 0.75
C LYS A 124 -18.09 -6.13 1.20
N LYS A 125 -17.13 -7.01 0.93
CA LYS A 125 -17.19 -8.41 1.34
C LYS A 125 -17.19 -8.60 2.85
N CYS A 126 -16.32 -7.88 3.57
CA CYS A 126 -16.31 -7.92 5.02
C CYS A 126 -17.65 -7.45 5.60
N VAL A 127 -18.22 -6.39 5.04
CA VAL A 127 -19.53 -5.87 5.48
C VAL A 127 -20.66 -6.86 5.16
N GLU A 128 -20.66 -7.45 3.96
CA GLU A 128 -21.61 -8.50 3.56
C GLU A 128 -21.53 -9.72 4.49
N GLU A 129 -20.33 -10.23 4.77
CA GLU A 129 -20.11 -11.40 5.62
C GLU A 129 -20.54 -11.15 7.07
N VAL A 130 -20.26 -9.95 7.60
CA VAL A 130 -20.77 -9.53 8.92
C VAL A 130 -22.30 -9.50 8.92
N PHE A 131 -22.93 -8.99 7.86
CA PHE A 131 -24.39 -8.98 7.77
C PHE A 131 -25.01 -10.36 7.59
N GLU A 132 -24.40 -11.25 6.81
CA GLU A 132 -24.89 -12.61 6.61
C GLU A 132 -24.75 -13.44 7.90
N THR A 133 -23.63 -13.29 8.61
CA THR A 133 -23.33 -14.07 9.82
C THR A 133 -24.11 -13.57 11.04
N HIS A 134 -24.23 -12.25 11.19
CA HIS A 134 -24.75 -11.64 12.42
C HIS A 134 -26.08 -10.91 12.23
N GLY A 135 -26.58 -10.79 10.99
CA GLY A 135 -27.80 -10.06 10.67
C GLY A 135 -27.64 -8.55 10.74
N PHE A 136 -28.63 -7.84 10.20
CA PHE A 136 -28.72 -6.39 10.21
C PHE A 136 -29.60 -5.95 11.39
N LEU A 137 -29.03 -5.67 12.56
CA LEU A 137 -29.78 -4.91 13.57
C LEU A 137 -28.96 -3.75 14.15
N PRO A 138 -28.65 -2.71 13.35
CA PRO A 138 -28.28 -1.40 13.87
C PRO A 138 -29.49 -0.66 14.51
N TYR A 139 -30.64 -1.31 14.65
CA TYR A 139 -31.74 -0.84 15.47
C TYR A 139 -32.09 -1.92 16.48
N THR A 140 -31.98 -1.60 17.76
CA THR A 140 -32.82 -2.21 18.79
C THR A 140 -34.26 -1.97 18.36
N VAL A 141 -34.86 -2.93 17.67
CA VAL A 141 -36.31 -2.92 17.41
C VAL A 141 -36.96 -3.15 18.77
N VAL A 142 -37.42 -2.08 19.40
CA VAL A 142 -38.30 -2.18 20.55
C VAL A 142 -39.65 -2.58 19.99
N LEU A 143 -39.91 -3.88 19.96
CA LEU A 143 -41.22 -4.41 19.61
C LEU A 143 -42.20 -4.05 20.72
N GLU A 144 -43.29 -3.39 20.36
CA GLU A 144 -44.41 -3.24 21.29
C GLU A 144 -45.00 -4.63 21.59
N GLU A 145 -45.66 -4.78 22.74
CA GLU A 145 -46.22 -6.09 23.14
C GLU A 145 -47.18 -6.66 22.08
N LYS A 146 -47.89 -5.79 21.36
CA LYS A 146 -48.77 -6.20 20.26
C LYS A 146 -48.02 -6.79 19.08
N ASP A 147 -46.84 -6.26 18.74
CA ASP A 147 -46.03 -6.77 17.64
C ASP A 147 -45.43 -8.13 18.00
N LYS A 148 -45.02 -8.32 19.26
CA LYS A 148 -44.56 -9.63 19.76
C LYS A 148 -45.68 -10.67 19.71
N GLU A 149 -46.88 -10.29 20.12
CA GLU A 149 -48.05 -11.16 20.08
C GLU A 149 -48.42 -11.55 18.64
N LEU A 150 -48.36 -10.59 17.71
CA LEU A 150 -48.56 -10.83 16.28
C LEU A 150 -47.51 -11.79 15.70
N LEU A 151 -46.23 -11.56 16.00
CA LEU A 151 -45.14 -12.43 15.54
C LEU A 151 -45.26 -13.85 16.11
N HIS A 152 -45.68 -14.00 17.37
CA HIS A 152 -45.97 -15.30 17.96
C HIS A 152 -47.13 -16.00 17.25
N LEU A 153 -48.20 -15.28 16.93
CA LEU A 153 -49.34 -15.84 16.18
C LEU A 153 -48.92 -16.30 14.78
N ILE A 154 -48.06 -15.54 14.10
CA ILE A 154 -47.52 -15.91 12.78
C ILE A 154 -46.64 -17.16 12.89
N SER A 155 -45.70 -17.19 13.85
CA SER A 155 -44.74 -18.31 13.99
C SER A 155 -45.39 -19.65 14.39
N THR A 156 -46.55 -19.59 15.05
CA THR A 156 -47.30 -20.78 15.49
C THR A 156 -48.45 -21.16 14.56
N SER A 157 -48.71 -20.35 13.53
CA SER A 157 -49.76 -20.63 12.55
C SER A 157 -49.29 -21.70 11.56
N SER A 158 -50.02 -22.81 11.50
CA SER A 158 -49.78 -23.91 10.55
C SER A 158 -50.23 -23.62 9.11
N ARG A 159 -50.83 -22.44 8.87
CA ARG A 159 -51.39 -22.03 7.57
C ARG A 159 -50.60 -20.94 6.86
N PHE A 160 -49.64 -20.31 7.53
CA PHE A 160 -48.75 -19.32 6.94
C PHE A 160 -47.45 -20.05 6.54
N LYS A 161 -47.43 -20.60 5.33
CA LYS A 161 -46.24 -21.08 4.65
C LYS A 161 -45.93 -20.17 3.48
#